data_AF-A0A524PE58-F1
#
_entry.id   AF-A0A524PE58-F1
#
_cell.length_a   1.000
_cell.length_b   1.000
_cell.length_c   1.000
_cell.angle_alpha   90.00
_cell.angle_beta   90.00
_cell.angle_gamma   90.00
#
_symmetry.space_group_name_H-M   'P 1'
#
loop_
_entity.id
_entity.type
_entity.pdbx_description
1 polymer ?
#
loop_
_entity_poly.entity_id
_entity_poly.type
_entity_poly.pdbx_seq_one_letter_code
_entity_poly.pdbx_strand_id
1 'polypeptide(L)'
;MRTRLYKNWWLLLFKGILTLLLGIFLLFNPEATARLFSVIVGILIGVSGLFLISGSVSHMRANYEWTWWLLEGLVDLLVGILMIFNPLQAVSVIIILLAIWVIIMGFIQIITSINIQYYMTGNLIL
;
A
#
# COMPACT_ATOMS: atom_id res chain seq x y z
N MET A 1 15.96 -14.99 26.36
CA MET A 1 15.80 -13.67 25.69
C MET A 1 15.28 -12.53 26.59
N ARG A 2 14.47 -12.76 27.65
CA ARG A 2 13.91 -11.68 28.50
C ARG A 2 14.92 -10.88 29.37
N THR A 3 16.12 -11.38 29.61
CA THR A 3 17.08 -10.77 30.56
C THR A 3 17.93 -9.62 30.01
N ARG A 4 17.99 -9.39 28.68
CA ARG A 4 18.72 -8.25 28.09
C ARG A 4 17.92 -6.94 28.06
N LEU A 5 16.59 -7.02 28.12
CA LEU A 5 15.70 -5.84 28.12
C LEU A 5 15.84 -5.01 29.40
N TYR A 6 16.04 -5.64 30.55
CA TYR A 6 16.19 -4.96 31.84
C TYR A 6 17.51 -4.19 31.98
N LYS A 7 18.57 -4.55 31.26
CA LYS A 7 19.85 -3.82 31.31
C LYS A 7 19.84 -2.59 30.40
N ASN A 8 19.03 -2.62 29.34
CA ASN A 8 18.91 -1.58 28.32
C ASN A 8 17.52 -0.90 28.35
N TRP A 9 16.84 -0.90 29.51
CA TRP A 9 15.50 -0.31 29.66
C TRP A 9 15.46 1.16 29.22
N TRP A 10 16.57 1.89 29.44
CA TRP A 10 16.75 3.27 28.99
C TRP A 10 16.77 3.41 27.46
N LEU A 11 17.36 2.45 26.73
CA LEU A 11 17.31 2.42 25.25
C LEU A 11 15.88 2.18 24.76
N LEU A 12 15.11 1.34 25.46
CA LEU A 12 13.70 1.11 25.15
C LEU A 12 12.88 2.39 25.37
N LEU A 13 13.08 3.08 26.49
CA LEU A 13 12.43 4.37 26.78
C LEU A 13 12.82 5.44 25.77
N PHE A 14 14.11 5.57 25.45
CA PHE A 14 14.60 6.53 24.47
C PHE A 14 14.01 6.27 23.07
N LYS A 15 14.00 5.01 22.62
CA LYS A 15 13.31 4.62 21.38
C LYS A 15 11.82 4.97 21.43
N GLY A 16 11.15 4.72 22.56
CA GLY A 16 9.73 5.05 22.75
C GLY A 16 9.46 6.54 22.63
N ILE A 17 10.24 7.38 23.32
CA ILE A 17 10.17 8.84 23.25
C ILE A 17 10.42 9.32 21.82
N LEU A 18 11.47 8.83 21.16
CA LEU A 18 11.76 9.17 19.76
C LEU A 18 10.59 8.81 18.84
N THR A 19 10.01 7.63 19.02
CA THR A 19 8.88 7.16 18.19
C THR A 19 7.64 8.01 18.44
N LEU A 20 7.36 8.41 19.69
CA LEU A 20 6.26 9.31 20.03
C LEU A 20 6.44 10.69 19.41
N LEU A 21 7.63 11.28 19.54
CA LEU A 21 7.94 12.58 18.96
C LEU A 21 7.83 12.55 17.43
N LEU A 22 8.31 11.49 16.79
CA LEU A 22 8.12 11.24 15.37
C LEU A 22 6.64 11.16 15.01
N GLY A 23 5.85 10.34 15.72
CA GLY A 23 4.42 10.21 15.46
C GLY A 23 3.67 11.54 15.58
N ILE A 24 3.96 12.30 16.63
CA ILE A 24 3.40 13.64 16.85
C ILE A 24 3.79 14.57 15.70
N PHE A 25 5.07 14.62 15.34
CA PHE A 25 5.56 15.45 14.23
C PHE A 25 4.87 15.12 12.90
N LEU A 26 4.67 13.82 12.61
CA LEU A 26 4.01 13.35 11.40
C LEU A 26 2.53 13.75 11.34
N LEU A 27 1.83 13.75 12.48
CA LEU A 27 0.43 14.17 12.58
C LEU A 27 0.24 15.67 12.39
N PHE A 28 1.16 16.50 12.91
CA PHE A 28 1.10 17.95 12.75
C PHE A 28 1.54 18.43 11.36
N ASN A 29 2.28 17.61 10.59
CA ASN A 29 2.72 17.92 9.24
C ASN A 29 2.25 16.86 8.22
N PRO A 30 0.93 16.69 8.02
CA PRO A 30 0.39 15.62 7.19
C PRO A 30 0.84 15.72 5.73
N GLU A 31 1.04 16.93 5.20
CA GLU A 31 1.54 17.13 3.84
C GLU A 31 2.98 16.63 3.67
N ALA A 32 3.87 16.96 4.62
CA ALA A 32 5.26 16.51 4.59
C ALA A 32 5.35 14.98 4.75
N THR A 33 4.54 14.42 5.64
CA THR A 33 4.39 12.97 5.82
C THR A 33 3.93 12.28 4.55
N ALA A 34 2.87 12.79 3.91
CA ALA A 34 2.34 12.25 2.65
C ALA A 34 3.38 12.33 1.53
N ARG A 35 4.12 13.43 1.45
CA ARG A 35 5.20 13.61 0.48
C ARG A 35 6.31 12.58 0.67
N LEU A 36 6.82 12.41 1.88
CA LEU A 36 7.85 11.43 2.21
C LEU A 36 7.39 10.01 1.91
N PHE A 37 6.16 9.67 2.31
CA PHE A 37 5.56 8.38 2.02
C PHE A 37 5.51 8.11 0.51
N SER A 38 5.01 9.07 -0.27
CA SER A 38 4.94 8.94 -1.74
C SER A 38 6.31 8.75 -2.37
N VAL A 39 7.33 9.51 -1.94
CA VAL A 39 8.68 9.39 -2.49
C VAL A 39 9.29 8.03 -2.16
N ILE A 40 9.16 7.56 -0.90
CA ILE A 40 9.67 6.24 -0.49
C ILE A 40 9.00 5.14 -1.31
N VAL A 41 7.68 5.17 -1.42
CA VAL A 41 6.92 4.20 -2.22
C VAL A 41 7.31 4.30 -3.69
N GLY A 42 7.44 5.50 -4.23
CA GLY A 42 7.85 5.73 -5.62
C GLY A 42 9.24 5.17 -5.93
N ILE A 43 10.20 5.28 -5.01
CA ILE A 43 11.52 4.66 -5.14
C ILE A 43 11.39 3.13 -5.15
N LEU A 44 10.61 2.56 -4.21
CA LEU A 44 10.43 1.11 -4.13
C LEU A 44 9.78 0.54 -5.40
N ILE A 45 8.73 1.18 -5.91
CA ILE A 45 8.05 0.79 -7.15
C ILE A 45 8.97 1.00 -8.35
N GLY A 46 9.69 2.12 -8.43
CA GLY A 46 10.64 2.37 -9.52
C GLY A 46 11.76 1.32 -9.57
N VAL A 47 12.30 0.93 -8.41
CA VAL A 47 13.30 -0.13 -8.29
C VAL A 47 12.72 -1.49 -8.68
N SER A 48 11.49 -1.80 -8.26
CA SER A 48 10.74 -2.99 -8.72
C SER A 48 10.66 -3.02 -10.25
N GLY A 49 10.26 -1.92 -10.86
CA GLY A 49 10.15 -1.79 -12.33
C GLY A 49 11.48 -2.06 -13.03
N LEU A 50 12.59 -1.53 -12.52
CA LEU A 50 13.93 -1.83 -13.04
C LEU A 50 14.26 -3.32 -12.95
N PHE A 51 13.93 -3.98 -11.84
CA PHE A 51 14.14 -5.43 -11.70
C PHE A 51 13.29 -6.23 -12.67
N LEU A 52 12.01 -5.90 -12.82
CA LEU A 52 11.09 -6.56 -13.77
C LEU A 52 11.56 -6.41 -15.21
N ILE A 53 11.95 -5.20 -15.62
CA ILE A 53 12.51 -4.94 -16.96
C ILE A 53 13.79 -5.77 -17.16
N SER A 54 14.70 -5.77 -16.19
CA SER A 54 15.93 -6.58 -16.28
C SER A 54 15.64 -8.09 -16.36
N GLY A 55 14.64 -8.58 -15.61
CA GLY A 55 14.21 -9.97 -15.59
C GLY A 55 13.47 -10.39 -16.86
N SER A 56 12.83 -9.46 -17.56
CA SER A 56 12.13 -9.75 -18.82
C SER A 56 13.08 -10.25 -19.92
N VAL A 57 14.31 -9.73 -19.97
CA VAL A 57 15.36 -10.17 -20.91
C VAL A 57 15.72 -11.64 -20.68
N SER A 58 15.76 -12.08 -19.42
CA SER A 58 16.03 -13.47 -19.07
C SER A 58 14.87 -14.38 -19.47
N HIS A 59 13.62 -13.96 -19.27
CA HIS A 59 12.43 -14.71 -19.68
C HIS A 59 12.32 -14.82 -21.22
N MET A 60 12.70 -13.77 -21.93
CA MET A 60 12.73 -13.76 -23.40
C MET A 60 13.70 -14.80 -23.94
N ARG A 61 14.88 -14.95 -23.32
CA ARG A 61 15.88 -15.99 -23.71
C ARG A 61 15.41 -17.40 -23.40
N ALA A 62 14.51 -17.57 -22.45
CA ALA A 62 14.00 -18.87 -22.00
C ALA A 62 12.66 -19.27 -22.66
N ASN A 63 12.18 -18.54 -23.67
CA ASN A 63 10.90 -18.75 -24.36
C ASN A 63 9.68 -18.78 -23.39
N TYR A 64 9.74 -18.03 -22.29
CA TYR A 64 8.60 -17.79 -21.41
C TYR A 64 7.90 -16.48 -21.78
N GLU A 65 6.69 -16.28 -21.26
CA GLU A 65 5.88 -15.06 -21.41
C GLU A 65 6.58 -13.84 -20.78
N TRP A 66 7.50 -13.22 -21.52
CA TRP A 66 8.30 -12.07 -21.09
C TRP A 66 7.57 -10.73 -21.24
N THR A 67 6.58 -10.67 -22.14
CA THR A 67 5.83 -9.45 -22.46
C THR A 67 5.14 -8.88 -21.22
N TRP A 68 4.54 -9.74 -20.38
CA TRP A 68 3.86 -9.30 -19.17
C TRP A 68 4.82 -8.67 -18.16
N TRP A 69 5.99 -9.31 -17.96
CA TRP A 69 7.04 -8.80 -17.08
C TRP A 69 7.60 -7.45 -17.55
N LEU A 70 7.79 -7.28 -18.86
CA LEU A 70 8.25 -6.01 -19.41
C LEU A 70 7.20 -4.91 -19.23
N LEU A 71 5.94 -5.20 -19.53
CA LEU A 71 4.84 -4.24 -19.40
C LEU A 71 4.64 -3.81 -17.96
N GLU A 72 4.58 -4.76 -17.03
CA GLU A 72 4.50 -4.49 -15.59
C GLU A 72 5.68 -3.64 -15.13
N GLY A 73 6.90 -4.00 -15.54
CA GLY A 73 8.10 -3.25 -15.18
C GLY A 73 8.13 -1.81 -15.72
N LEU A 74 7.63 -1.59 -16.94
CA LEU A 74 7.48 -0.24 -17.52
C LEU A 74 6.43 0.58 -16.77
N VAL A 75 5.30 -0.03 -16.41
CA VAL A 75 4.25 0.63 -15.62
C VAL A 75 4.78 1.01 -14.24
N ASP A 76 5.44 0.09 -13.55
CA ASP A 76 6.08 0.33 -12.25
C ASP A 76 7.08 1.48 -12.34
N LEU A 77 7.95 1.48 -13.35
CA LEU A 77 8.93 2.54 -13.53
C LEU A 77 8.27 3.91 -13.72
N LEU A 78 7.25 3.98 -14.57
CA LEU A 78 6.50 5.22 -14.83
C LEU A 78 5.77 5.71 -13.58
N VAL A 79 5.09 4.81 -12.87
CA VAL A 79 4.40 5.13 -11.61
C VAL A 79 5.40 5.62 -10.58
N GLY A 80 6.52 4.92 -10.40
CA GLY A 80 7.57 5.31 -9.46
C GLY A 80 8.11 6.71 -9.74
N ILE A 81 8.39 7.04 -11.01
CA ILE A 81 8.79 8.37 -11.44
C ILE A 81 7.72 9.41 -11.08
N LEU A 82 6.45 9.17 -11.43
CA LEU A 82 5.36 10.09 -11.12
C LEU A 82 5.19 10.31 -9.61
N MET A 83 5.35 9.27 -8.79
CA MET A 83 5.27 9.38 -7.32
C MET A 83 6.41 10.19 -6.71
N ILE A 84 7.59 10.20 -7.33
CA ILE A 84 8.76 10.97 -6.89
C ILE A 84 8.63 12.45 -7.28
N PHE A 85 8.24 12.72 -8.54
CA PHE A 85 8.17 14.09 -9.04
C PHE A 85 6.88 14.83 -8.66
N ASN A 86 5.77 14.10 -8.53
CA ASN A 86 4.44 14.64 -8.20
C ASN A 86 3.81 13.93 -6.98
N PRO A 87 4.46 13.99 -5.80
CA PRO A 87 4.12 13.14 -4.68
C PRO A 87 2.72 13.37 -4.11
N LEU A 88 2.26 14.62 -4.04
CA LEU A 88 0.93 14.93 -3.50
C LEU A 88 -0.18 14.41 -4.42
N GLN A 89 0.01 14.52 -5.73
CA GLN A 89 -0.97 14.03 -6.71
C GLN A 89 -1.03 12.51 -6.70
N ALA A 90 0.11 11.83 -6.58
CA ALA A 90 0.16 10.38 -6.42
C ALA A 90 -0.64 9.89 -5.21
N VAL A 91 -0.50 10.56 -4.06
CA VAL A 91 -1.30 10.24 -2.86
C VAL A 91 -2.79 10.46 -3.11
N SER A 92 -3.17 11.53 -3.80
CA SER A 92 -4.58 11.78 -4.15
C SER A 92 -5.17 10.67 -5.02
N VAL A 93 -4.42 10.14 -5.99
CA VAL A 93 -4.87 9.02 -6.83
C VAL A 93 -5.16 7.78 -5.97
N ILE A 94 -4.27 7.45 -5.03
CA ILE A 94 -4.48 6.32 -4.10
C ILE A 94 -5.75 6.54 -3.27
N ILE A 95 -5.97 7.76 -2.76
CA ILE A 95 -7.17 8.10 -1.99
C ILE A 95 -8.43 7.91 -2.84
N ILE A 96 -8.43 8.35 -4.10
CA ILE A 96 -9.57 8.20 -5.01
C ILE A 96 -9.87 6.72 -5.28
N LEU A 97 -8.84 5.92 -5.56
CA LEU A 97 -8.98 4.48 -5.77
C LEU A 97 -9.55 3.79 -4.52
N LEU A 98 -9.04 4.12 -3.34
CA LEU A 98 -9.58 3.64 -2.07
C LEU A 98 -11.04 4.07 -1.87
N ALA A 99 -11.39 5.31 -2.20
CA ALA A 99 -12.76 5.81 -2.08
C ALA A 99 -13.71 5.03 -2.99
N ILE A 100 -13.34 4.80 -4.25
CA ILE A 100 -14.12 3.98 -5.19
C ILE A 100 -14.29 2.56 -4.64
N TRP A 101 -13.21 1.95 -4.16
CA TRP A 101 -13.24 0.60 -3.60
C TRP A 101 -14.18 0.51 -2.38
N VAL A 102 -14.09 1.45 -1.43
CA VAL A 102 -14.97 1.51 -0.26
C VAL A 102 -16.44 1.65 -0.67
N ILE A 103 -16.73 2.48 -1.68
CA ILE A 103 -18.10 2.65 -2.20
C ILE A 103 -18.61 1.32 -2.77
N ILE A 104 -17.83 0.64 -3.60
CA ILE A 104 -18.19 -0.67 -4.17
C ILE A 104 -18.46 -1.68 -3.05
N MET A 105 -17.59 -1.75 -2.05
CA MET A 105 -17.77 -2.65 -0.90
C MET A 105 -19.03 -2.32 -0.09
N GLY A 106 -19.34 -1.04 0.11
CA GLY A 106 -20.58 -0.61 0.76
C GLY A 106 -21.82 -1.10 0.01
N PHE A 107 -21.84 -0.97 -1.32
CA PHE A 107 -22.94 -1.51 -2.14
C PHE A 107 -23.07 -3.03 -2.01
N ILE A 108 -21.97 -3.77 -2.09
CA ILE A 108 -21.97 -5.24 -1.95
C ILE A 108 -22.52 -5.65 -0.57
N GLN A 109 -22.13 -4.94 0.49
CA GLN A 109 -22.60 -5.23 1.86
C GLN A 109 -24.10 -5.00 2.01
N ILE A 110 -24.64 -3.91 1.44
CA ILE A 110 -26.08 -3.63 1.45
C ILE A 110 -26.84 -4.76 0.74
N ILE A 111 -26.41 -5.13 -0.47
CA ILE A 111 -27.04 -6.20 -1.25
C ILE A 111 -27.00 -7.53 -0.48
N THR A 112 -25.85 -7.85 0.09
CA THR A 112 -25.65 -9.09 0.85
C THR A 112 -26.52 -9.14 2.10
N SER A 113 -26.67 -8.02 2.81
CA SER A 113 -27.55 -7.92 3.99
C SER A 113 -29.02 -8.19 3.64
N ILE A 114 -29.49 -7.65 2.51
CA ILE A 114 -30.86 -7.89 2.01
C ILE A 114 -31.05 -9.36 1.65
N ASN A 115 -30.10 -9.96 0.93
CA ASN A 115 -30.15 -11.37 0.56
C ASN A 115 -30.22 -12.28 1.80
N ILE A 116 -29.40 -12.01 2.82
CA ILE A 116 -29.40 -12.76 4.08
C ILE A 116 -30.77 -12.69 4.76
N GLN A 117 -31.40 -11.51 4.83
CA GLN A 117 -32.73 -11.34 5.41
C GLN A 117 -33.81 -12.14 4.67
N TYR A 118 -33.73 -12.18 3.33
CA TYR A 118 -34.65 -12.95 2.51
C TYR A 118 -34.56 -14.45 2.80
N TYR A 119 -33.34 -15.01 2.87
CA TYR A 119 -33.13 -16.42 3.20
C TYR A 119 -33.63 -16.79 4.60
N MET A 120 -33.43 -15.93 5.60
CA MET A 120 -33.91 -16.18 6.97
C MET A 120 -35.43 -16.14 7.06
N THR A 121 -36.08 -15.20 6.37
CA THR A 121 -37.54 -15.05 6.42
C THR A 121 -38.23 -16.20 5.67
N GLY A 122 -37.71 -16.64 4.52
CA GLY A 122 -38.29 -17.74 3.75
C GLY A 122 -38.24 -19.11 4.45
N ASN A 123 -37.30 -19.31 5.38
CA ASN A 123 -37.15 -20.57 6.13
C ASN A 123 -37.99 -20.64 7.42
N LEU A 124 -38.60 -19.52 7.83
CA LEU A 124 -39.46 -19.44 9.03
C LEU A 124 -40.96 -19.67 8.74
N ILE A 125 -41.33 -19.74 7.46
CA ILE A 125 -42.74 -19.86 7.00
C ILE A 125 -43.06 -21.26 6.46
N LEU A 126 -42.12 -22.21 6.57
CA LEU A 126 -42.26 -23.63 6.26
C LEU A 126 -42.10 -24.44 7.54
#